data_AF-A0AAD7RGP6-F1
#
_entry.id   AF-A0AAD7RGP6-F1
#
_cell.length_a   1.000
_cell.length_b   1.000
_cell.length_c   1.000
_cell.angle_alpha   90.00
_cell.angle_beta   90.00
_cell.angle_gamma   90.00
#
_symmetry.space_group_name_H-M   'P 1'
#
loop_
_entity.id
_entity.type
_entity.pdbx_description
1 polymer ?
#
loop_
_entity_poly.entity_id
_entity_poly.type
_entity_poly.pdbx_seq_one_letter_code
_entity_poly.pdbx_strand_id
1 'polypeptide(L)'
;MDPWILLYLLAIVRSSLAADTEERLVEHLLNPAHYNKLIRPATNGSELVTVQLMVSLAQLISVHEREQIMTTNVWLTQEWQDYRLTWVPEEFDGMMKVRLPSKHIWLPDVVLYNNADGMYEVSFYSNAVVSYDGSVFWLPPAIYKSACKIEVKHFPFDQQNCTLRFRSWTYDRTEIDLVLKTDVASMDDFTPSGEWDIIALPGRRNENPADSTYVDITYDFIIRRKPLFYTINLIIPCILITSLAILVFYLPSDCGEKMTLCISVLLALTVFLLLISKIVPPTSLDVPLVGKYLMFTMVLVTFSIVTSVCVLNVHHRSPTTHTMPPWVKLVFLDKLPTLLFMRQPRNNCERQRLRHRRRAREQREGGRPGPGMMAGLGLAGMSFPKENADPCTCYVNRASIKQFGGELGGGGGGSADGLNGLREGRDGGPSPLQSSNLARGKQQGPALTQALLGQAVPGFEEAVEGVQFIANHMKSEDDDQSVSEDWKYVAMVIDRLFLWIFVFVCVFGTVGMFLQPLFQNYTAKTITHSPG
;
A
#
# COMPACT_ATOMS: atom_id res chain seq x y z
N MET A 1 -53.48 80.34 -34.27
CA MET A 1 -52.75 79.21 -33.65
C MET A 1 -53.03 78.00 -34.52
N ASP A 2 -52.01 77.42 -35.13
CA ASP A 2 -52.22 76.33 -36.08
C ASP A 2 -52.64 75.04 -35.37
N PRO A 3 -53.59 74.27 -35.94
CA PRO A 3 -54.07 73.03 -35.32
C PRO A 3 -52.95 71.99 -35.15
N TRP A 4 -51.91 72.06 -36.00
CA TRP A 4 -50.69 71.26 -35.89
C TRP A 4 -49.89 71.55 -34.63
N ILE A 5 -49.85 72.81 -34.15
CA ILE A 5 -49.15 73.18 -32.91
C ILE A 5 -49.92 72.63 -31.71
N LEU A 6 -51.25 72.65 -31.74
CA LEU A 6 -52.09 72.06 -30.69
C LEU A 6 -51.95 70.54 -30.63
N LEU A 7 -51.91 69.86 -31.79
CA LEU A 7 -51.63 68.42 -31.87
C LEU A 7 -50.23 68.06 -31.38
N TYR A 8 -49.22 68.87 -31.71
CA TYR A 8 -47.84 68.64 -31.25
C TYR A 8 -47.70 68.87 -29.74
N LEU A 9 -48.38 69.89 -29.18
CA LEU A 9 -48.45 70.11 -27.73
C LEU A 9 -49.22 68.99 -27.02
N LEU A 10 -50.35 68.52 -27.55
CA LEU A 10 -51.09 67.37 -26.99
C LEU A 10 -50.30 66.06 -27.08
N ALA A 11 -49.50 65.87 -28.14
CA ALA A 11 -48.57 64.75 -28.25
C ALA A 11 -47.45 64.85 -27.20
N ILE A 12 -46.81 66.01 -27.06
CA ILE A 12 -45.77 66.24 -26.02
C ILE A 12 -46.35 66.06 -24.61
N VAL A 13 -47.55 66.56 -24.33
CA VAL A 13 -48.22 66.39 -23.02
C VAL A 13 -48.58 64.93 -22.75
N ARG A 14 -48.99 64.16 -23.77
CA ARG A 14 -49.14 62.70 -23.64
C ARG A 14 -47.81 62.02 -23.36
N SER A 15 -46.75 62.38 -24.07
CA SER A 15 -45.40 61.85 -23.83
C SER A 15 -44.83 62.22 -22.46
N SER A 16 -45.21 63.37 -21.88
CA SER A 16 -44.77 63.77 -20.53
C SER A 16 -45.63 63.19 -19.40
N LEU A 17 -46.85 62.71 -19.68
CA LEU A 17 -47.64 61.91 -18.73
C LEU A 17 -47.26 60.42 -18.76
N ALA A 18 -46.51 59.98 -19.78
CA ALA A 18 -45.88 58.67 -19.81
C ALA A 18 -44.58 58.66 -18.98
N ALA A 19 -44.72 58.90 -17.67
CA ALA A 19 -43.83 58.24 -16.72
C ALA A 19 -43.99 56.73 -16.92
N ASP A 20 -42.91 55.96 -16.74
CA ASP A 20 -42.99 54.52 -16.98
C ASP A 20 -44.06 53.92 -16.05
N THR A 21 -44.94 53.08 -16.58
CA THR A 21 -46.04 52.55 -15.76
C THR A 21 -45.49 51.59 -14.70
N GLU A 22 -44.33 50.97 -14.97
CA GLU A 22 -43.54 50.24 -13.97
C GLU A 22 -42.97 51.18 -12.89
N GLU A 23 -42.39 52.34 -13.24
CA GLU A 23 -41.90 53.35 -12.28
C GLU A 23 -43.02 53.83 -11.35
N ARG A 24 -44.18 54.20 -11.90
CA ARG A 24 -45.35 54.63 -11.12
C ARG A 24 -45.86 53.54 -10.18
N LEU A 25 -45.84 52.27 -10.60
CA LEU A 25 -46.21 51.15 -9.73
C LEU A 25 -45.18 50.94 -8.61
N VAL A 26 -43.89 51.01 -8.93
CA VAL A 26 -42.80 50.85 -7.94
C VAL A 26 -42.86 51.96 -6.87
N GLU A 27 -43.08 53.21 -7.27
CA GLU A 27 -43.28 54.33 -6.33
C GLU A 27 -44.52 54.15 -5.45
N HIS A 28 -45.61 53.60 -6.00
CA HIS A 28 -46.83 53.31 -5.25
C HIS A 28 -46.61 52.20 -4.20
N LEU A 29 -46.03 51.07 -4.61
CA LEU A 29 -45.81 49.90 -3.75
C LEU A 29 -44.74 50.12 -2.68
N LEU A 30 -43.62 50.77 -3.03
CA LEU A 30 -42.48 50.98 -2.12
C LEU A 30 -42.50 52.34 -1.42
N ASN A 31 -43.64 53.02 -1.38
CA ASN A 31 -43.79 54.29 -0.69
C ASN A 31 -43.41 54.15 0.81
N PRO A 32 -42.43 54.91 1.33
CA PRO A 32 -41.98 54.80 2.72
C PRO A 32 -43.06 55.02 3.79
N ALA A 33 -44.18 55.66 3.44
CA ALA A 33 -45.32 55.82 4.33
C ALA A 33 -46.17 54.55 4.51
N HIS A 34 -46.07 53.60 3.58
CA HIS A 34 -46.87 52.37 3.55
C HIS A 34 -46.01 51.10 3.75
N TYR A 35 -44.85 51.04 3.09
CA TYR A 35 -44.01 49.83 3.08
C TYR A 35 -42.80 49.94 4.02
N ASN A 36 -42.73 49.05 5.01
CA ASN A 36 -41.56 48.89 5.88
C ASN A 36 -41.02 47.46 5.80
N LYS A 37 -39.88 47.31 5.12
CA LYS A 37 -39.19 46.03 4.88
C LYS A 37 -38.69 45.32 6.14
N LEU A 38 -38.62 45.99 7.29
CA LEU A 38 -38.20 45.37 8.56
C LEU A 38 -39.34 44.61 9.25
N ILE A 39 -40.58 44.77 8.78
CA ILE A 39 -41.76 44.16 9.39
C ILE A 39 -42.23 43.00 8.51
N ARG A 40 -42.39 41.82 9.11
CA ARG A 40 -42.89 40.61 8.43
C ARG A 40 -44.32 40.81 7.89
N PRO A 41 -44.68 40.25 6.72
CA PRO A 41 -45.97 40.47 6.07
C PRO A 41 -47.09 39.63 6.70
N ALA A 42 -47.45 39.96 7.94
CA ALA A 42 -48.56 39.34 8.67
C ALA A 42 -49.62 40.39 9.01
N THR A 43 -50.90 40.07 8.79
CA THR A 43 -52.02 40.96 9.13
C THR A 43 -52.24 41.03 10.63
N ASN A 44 -51.95 39.94 11.35
CA ASN A 44 -52.05 39.82 12.79
C ASN A 44 -50.73 39.31 13.39
N GLY A 45 -50.40 39.75 14.61
CA GLY A 45 -49.17 39.33 15.31
C GLY A 45 -49.06 37.82 15.58
N SER A 46 -50.18 37.09 15.55
CA SER A 46 -50.25 35.63 15.71
C SER A 46 -50.36 34.85 14.39
N GLU A 47 -50.38 35.53 13.25
CA GLU A 47 -50.43 34.89 11.92
C GLU A 47 -49.03 34.41 11.51
N LEU A 48 -48.97 33.23 10.88
CA LEU A 48 -47.75 32.61 10.38
C LEU A 48 -47.52 32.99 8.93
N VAL A 49 -46.32 33.44 8.59
CA VAL A 49 -45.92 33.63 7.18
C VAL A 49 -45.42 32.29 6.65
N THR A 50 -46.16 31.66 5.74
CA THR A 50 -45.73 30.41 5.09
C THR A 50 -44.74 30.72 3.97
N VAL A 51 -43.52 30.18 4.08
CA VAL A 51 -42.48 30.31 3.04
C VAL A 51 -42.25 28.93 2.41
N GLN A 52 -42.55 28.82 1.12
CA GLN A 52 -42.29 27.62 0.34
C GLN A 52 -40.83 27.62 -0.14
N LEU A 53 -40.14 26.53 0.11
CA LEU A 53 -38.73 26.32 -0.23
C LEU A 53 -38.57 25.16 -1.20
N MET A 54 -37.76 25.37 -2.24
CA MET A 54 -37.34 24.33 -3.19
C MET A 54 -35.89 24.54 -3.57
N VAL A 55 -35.10 23.46 -3.51
CA VAL A 55 -33.71 23.46 -3.98
C VAL A 55 -33.66 22.83 -5.36
N SER A 56 -32.95 23.48 -6.29
CA SER A 56 -32.52 22.88 -7.56
C SER A 56 -30.99 22.83 -7.61
N LEU A 57 -30.43 21.65 -7.90
CA LEU A 57 -28.99 21.43 -7.96
C LEU A 57 -28.45 21.68 -9.37
N ALA A 58 -27.68 22.75 -9.54
CA ALA A 58 -26.99 23.04 -10.80
C ALA A 58 -25.69 22.24 -10.94
N GLN A 59 -24.89 22.17 -9.87
CA GLN A 59 -23.61 21.45 -9.88
C GLN A 59 -23.14 21.05 -8.48
N LEU A 60 -22.67 19.81 -8.35
CA LEU A 60 -21.78 19.42 -7.25
C LEU A 60 -20.34 19.80 -7.64
N ILE A 61 -19.80 20.88 -7.06
CA ILE A 61 -18.50 21.44 -7.45
C ILE A 61 -17.36 20.55 -6.91
N SER A 62 -17.37 20.26 -5.62
CA SER A 62 -16.38 19.41 -4.99
C SER A 62 -16.84 18.89 -3.62
N VAL A 63 -16.28 17.75 -3.21
CA VAL A 63 -16.40 17.20 -1.85
C VAL A 63 -14.98 17.05 -1.33
N HIS A 64 -14.55 17.96 -0.45
CA HIS A 64 -13.21 17.91 0.14
C HIS A 64 -13.23 16.99 1.36
N GLU A 65 -12.80 15.75 1.21
CA GLU A 65 -12.97 14.74 2.26
C GLU A 65 -12.13 15.04 3.49
N ARG A 66 -10.90 15.51 3.28
CA ARG A 66 -9.97 15.86 4.36
C ARG A 66 -10.49 16.97 5.26
N GLU A 67 -11.14 17.97 4.68
CA GLU A 67 -11.70 19.13 5.37
C GLU A 67 -13.15 18.89 5.83
N GLN A 68 -13.81 17.84 5.32
CA GLN A 68 -15.21 17.50 5.59
C GLN A 68 -16.20 18.56 5.09
N ILE A 69 -15.90 19.13 3.90
CA ILE A 69 -16.70 20.21 3.29
C ILE A 69 -17.23 19.78 1.92
N MET A 70 -18.55 19.82 1.74
CA MET A 70 -19.23 19.68 0.45
C MET A 70 -19.58 21.05 -0.13
N THR A 71 -19.17 21.32 -1.36
CA THR A 71 -19.43 22.57 -2.10
C THR A 71 -20.41 22.32 -3.24
N THR A 72 -21.58 22.97 -3.18
CA THR A 72 -22.67 22.84 -4.16
C THR A 72 -23.11 24.19 -4.70
N ASN A 73 -23.28 24.28 -6.02
CA ASN A 73 -24.00 25.39 -6.66
C ASN A 73 -25.48 25.02 -6.77
N VAL A 74 -26.34 25.78 -6.09
CA VAL A 74 -27.79 25.54 -6.07
C VAL A 74 -28.56 26.83 -6.35
N TRP A 75 -29.75 26.64 -6.91
CA TRP A 75 -30.78 27.66 -6.94
C TRP A 75 -31.72 27.40 -5.76
N LEU A 76 -31.85 28.39 -4.87
CA LEU A 76 -32.75 28.30 -3.72
C LEU A 76 -34.03 29.07 -4.03
N THR A 77 -35.05 28.38 -4.51
CA THR A 77 -36.37 28.97 -4.78
C THR A 77 -37.07 29.26 -3.47
N GLN A 78 -37.50 30.51 -3.27
CA GLN A 78 -38.27 30.96 -2.13
C GLN A 78 -39.55 31.64 -2.62
N GLU A 79 -40.70 31.25 -2.07
CA GLU A 79 -42.00 31.79 -2.47
C GLU A 79 -42.89 32.04 -1.24
N TRP A 80 -43.44 33.25 -1.13
CA TRP A 80 -44.30 33.68 -0.02
C TRP A 80 -45.31 34.73 -0.50
N GLN A 81 -46.30 35.06 0.32
CA GLN A 81 -47.26 36.14 0.06
C GLN A 81 -46.88 37.39 0.87
N ASP A 82 -46.90 38.58 0.24
CA ASP A 82 -46.89 39.87 0.95
C ASP A 82 -48.14 40.68 0.55
N TYR A 83 -49.11 40.75 1.47
CA TYR A 83 -50.39 41.44 1.25
C TYR A 83 -50.24 42.96 1.01
N ARG A 84 -49.06 43.54 1.29
CA ARG A 84 -48.76 44.97 1.06
C ARG A 84 -48.25 45.24 -0.35
N LEU A 85 -47.88 44.19 -1.10
CA LEU A 85 -47.35 44.26 -2.46
C LEU A 85 -48.40 43.87 -3.51
N THR A 86 -49.68 44.07 -3.22
CA THR A 86 -50.81 43.81 -4.12
C THR A 86 -51.22 45.07 -4.88
N TRP A 87 -51.66 44.94 -6.14
CA TRP A 87 -52.25 46.04 -6.90
C TRP A 87 -53.34 45.55 -7.85
N VAL A 88 -54.17 46.46 -8.35
CA VAL A 88 -55.18 46.17 -9.39
C VAL A 88 -54.54 46.35 -10.77
N PRO A 89 -54.42 45.30 -11.60
CA PRO A 89 -53.77 45.42 -12.92
C PRO A 89 -54.40 46.48 -13.84
N GLU A 90 -55.73 46.67 -13.75
CA GLU A 90 -56.48 47.64 -14.56
C GLU A 90 -56.04 49.09 -14.35
N GLU A 91 -55.49 49.44 -13.18
CA GLU A 91 -55.00 50.78 -12.86
C GLU A 91 -53.56 51.04 -13.40
N PHE A 92 -52.85 49.97 -13.74
CA PHE A 92 -51.44 49.98 -14.15
C PHE A 92 -51.24 49.22 -15.48
N ASP A 93 -52.01 49.59 -16.49
CA ASP A 93 -51.91 49.13 -17.90
C ASP A 93 -51.91 47.59 -18.06
N GLY A 94 -52.65 46.88 -17.21
CA GLY A 94 -52.75 45.42 -17.22
C GLY A 94 -51.50 44.69 -16.70
N MET A 95 -50.57 45.37 -16.03
CA MET A 95 -49.37 44.74 -15.49
C MET A 95 -49.69 43.68 -14.43
N MET A 96 -49.32 42.43 -14.71
CA MET A 96 -49.55 41.28 -13.82
C MET A 96 -48.36 40.96 -12.92
N LYS A 97 -47.14 41.42 -13.27
CA LYS A 97 -45.89 41.15 -12.55
C LYS A 97 -44.92 42.34 -12.66
N VAL A 98 -44.16 42.58 -11.59
CA VAL A 98 -43.11 43.63 -11.48
C VAL A 98 -41.82 43.02 -10.91
N ARG A 99 -40.65 43.59 -11.24
CA ARG A 99 -39.35 43.12 -10.72
C ARG A 99 -38.78 44.10 -9.70
N LEU A 100 -38.85 43.76 -8.42
CA LEU A 100 -38.35 44.60 -7.34
C LEU A 100 -36.95 44.15 -6.89
N PRO A 101 -36.00 45.07 -6.64
CA PRO A 101 -34.73 44.72 -6.01
C PRO A 101 -34.98 44.14 -4.61
N SER A 102 -34.51 42.91 -4.37
CA SER A 102 -34.78 42.15 -3.14
C SER A 102 -34.41 42.90 -1.85
N LYS A 103 -33.37 43.75 -1.89
CA LYS A 103 -32.93 44.60 -0.76
C LYS A 103 -33.94 45.67 -0.29
N HIS A 104 -34.97 45.96 -1.09
CA HIS A 104 -36.00 46.97 -0.78
C HIS A 104 -37.30 46.37 -0.23
N ILE A 105 -37.52 45.07 -0.42
CA ILE A 105 -38.67 44.33 0.14
C ILE A 105 -38.26 43.58 1.42
N TRP A 106 -39.24 43.12 2.18
CA TRP A 106 -39.01 42.12 3.23
C TRP A 106 -38.62 40.78 2.58
N LEU A 107 -37.66 40.08 3.18
CA LEU A 107 -37.21 38.75 2.76
C LEU A 107 -37.16 37.85 4.01
N PRO A 108 -37.52 36.56 3.91
CA PRO A 108 -37.24 35.60 4.97
C PRO A 108 -35.73 35.29 5.02
N ASP A 109 -35.17 35.17 6.22
CA ASP A 109 -33.74 35.02 6.47
C ASP A 109 -33.30 33.54 6.49
N VAL A 110 -33.68 32.81 5.44
CA VAL A 110 -33.36 31.37 5.31
C VAL A 110 -31.88 31.19 5.02
N VAL A 111 -31.16 30.63 6.00
CA VAL A 111 -29.70 30.39 5.93
C VAL A 111 -29.36 28.90 6.06
N LEU A 112 -28.16 28.53 5.62
CA LEU A 112 -27.60 27.20 5.82
C LEU A 112 -26.96 27.11 7.22
N TYR A 113 -27.57 26.33 8.12
CA TYR A 113 -27.09 26.21 9.51
C TYR A 113 -25.81 25.38 9.65
N ASN A 114 -25.63 24.34 8.83
CA ASN A 114 -24.42 23.52 8.84
C ASN A 114 -23.37 24.04 7.83
N ASN A 115 -23.19 25.35 7.74
CA ASN A 115 -22.13 25.93 6.89
C ASN A 115 -20.72 25.66 7.47
N ALA A 116 -19.72 25.71 6.60
CA ALA A 116 -18.31 25.55 6.99
C ALA A 116 -17.46 26.81 6.75
N ASP A 117 -18.00 27.80 6.01
CA ASP A 117 -17.26 28.98 5.55
C ASP A 117 -17.44 30.23 6.44
N GLY A 118 -18.35 30.17 7.41
CA GLY A 118 -18.77 31.32 8.22
C GLY A 118 -19.62 32.37 7.47
N MET A 119 -19.69 32.30 6.15
CA MET A 119 -20.60 33.10 5.31
C MET A 119 -21.99 32.46 5.27
N TYR A 120 -22.99 33.15 5.80
CA TYR A 120 -24.39 32.69 5.84
C TYR A 120 -25.30 33.36 4.78
N GLU A 121 -24.88 34.51 4.24
CA GLU A 121 -25.61 35.23 3.18
C GLU A 121 -25.50 34.55 1.81
N VAL A 122 -26.50 34.76 0.95
CA VAL A 122 -26.50 34.30 -0.44
C VAL A 122 -25.45 35.02 -1.30
N SER A 123 -24.85 34.31 -2.24
CA SER A 123 -23.75 34.83 -3.07
C SER A 123 -24.15 36.01 -3.97
N PHE A 124 -25.43 36.08 -4.36
CA PHE A 124 -25.96 37.18 -5.17
C PHE A 124 -27.43 37.46 -4.84
N TYR A 125 -27.71 38.70 -4.45
CA TYR A 125 -29.07 39.20 -4.23
C TYR A 125 -29.73 39.57 -5.57
N SER A 126 -30.36 38.58 -6.22
CA SER A 126 -31.18 38.78 -7.42
C SER A 126 -32.44 39.61 -7.13
N ASN A 127 -33.03 40.21 -8.16
CA ASN A 127 -34.35 40.84 -8.04
C ASN A 127 -35.42 39.78 -7.78
N ALA A 128 -36.40 40.11 -6.95
CA ALA A 128 -37.59 39.29 -6.76
C ALA A 128 -38.63 39.63 -7.83
N VAL A 129 -39.41 38.63 -8.24
CA VAL A 129 -40.57 38.81 -9.12
C VAL A 129 -41.80 38.82 -8.24
N VAL A 130 -42.52 39.93 -8.23
CA VAL A 130 -43.79 40.06 -7.50
C VAL A 130 -44.93 40.01 -8.50
N SER A 131 -45.99 39.29 -8.17
CA SER A 131 -47.24 39.22 -8.95
C SER A 131 -48.33 40.07 -8.30
N TYR A 132 -49.33 40.49 -9.08
CA TYR A 132 -50.40 41.41 -8.66
C TYR A 132 -51.21 40.97 -7.42
N ASP A 133 -51.27 39.66 -7.17
CA ASP A 133 -51.90 39.02 -6.01
C ASP A 133 -51.05 39.07 -4.73
N GLY A 134 -49.87 39.70 -4.79
CA GLY A 134 -48.91 39.76 -3.69
C GLY A 134 -48.05 38.51 -3.55
N SER A 135 -48.10 37.56 -4.50
CA SER A 135 -47.17 36.42 -4.49
C SER A 135 -45.77 36.87 -4.91
N VAL A 136 -44.78 36.62 -4.05
CA VAL A 136 -43.37 37.00 -4.22
C VAL A 136 -42.55 35.76 -4.50
N PHE A 137 -41.88 35.74 -5.64
CA PHE A 137 -40.96 34.69 -6.07
C PHE A 137 -39.52 35.22 -6.08
N TRP A 138 -38.64 34.61 -5.30
CA TRP A 138 -37.23 34.98 -5.24
C TRP A 138 -36.33 33.75 -5.48
N LEU A 139 -35.34 33.93 -6.35
CA LEU A 139 -34.42 32.87 -6.79
C LEU A 139 -32.97 33.40 -6.78
N PRO A 140 -32.32 33.48 -5.62
CA PRO A 140 -30.88 33.74 -5.54
C PRO A 140 -30.07 32.50 -5.96
N PRO A 141 -29.06 32.64 -6.84
CA PRO A 141 -28.04 31.62 -7.02
C PRO A 141 -27.08 31.65 -5.81
N ALA A 142 -26.77 30.49 -5.25
CA ALA A 142 -25.92 30.36 -4.08
C ALA A 142 -24.91 29.21 -4.21
N ILE A 143 -23.66 29.50 -3.88
CA ILE A 143 -22.63 28.47 -3.68
C ILE A 143 -22.54 28.18 -2.19
N TYR A 144 -23.09 27.06 -1.76
CA TYR A 144 -23.05 26.63 -0.36
C TYR A 144 -21.86 25.71 -0.10
N LYS A 145 -21.11 26.02 0.97
CA LYS A 145 -20.12 25.12 1.58
C LYS A 145 -20.70 24.58 2.89
N SER A 146 -21.08 23.31 2.87
CA SER A 146 -21.67 22.61 4.01
C SER A 146 -20.66 21.69 4.69
N ALA A 147 -20.71 21.64 6.02
CA ALA A 147 -20.01 20.63 6.80
C ALA A 147 -20.71 19.28 6.63
N CYS A 148 -19.97 18.28 6.14
CA CYS A 148 -20.44 16.92 5.90
C CYS A 148 -19.45 15.89 6.45
N LYS A 149 -19.92 15.04 7.36
CA LYS A 149 -19.12 13.93 7.91
C LYS A 149 -18.95 12.83 6.87
N ILE A 150 -17.70 12.52 6.51
CA ILE A 150 -17.36 11.52 5.50
C ILE A 150 -17.10 10.14 6.13
N GLU A 151 -17.73 9.10 5.59
CA GLU A 151 -17.56 7.71 5.99
C GLU A 151 -16.55 6.98 5.10
N VAL A 152 -15.33 6.76 5.62
CA VAL A 152 -14.18 6.34 4.81
C VAL A 152 -13.90 4.83 4.82
N LYS A 153 -14.77 4.06 5.48
CA LYS A 153 -14.62 2.61 5.72
C LYS A 153 -14.37 1.79 4.44
N HIS A 154 -15.12 2.11 3.38
CA HIS A 154 -15.11 1.38 2.10
C HIS A 154 -14.42 2.13 0.95
N PHE A 155 -13.67 3.19 1.24
CA PHE A 155 -12.92 3.96 0.25
C PHE A 155 -12.08 3.06 -0.69
N PRO A 156 -12.11 3.25 -2.03
CA PRO A 156 -12.81 4.28 -2.82
C PRO A 156 -14.19 3.83 -3.36
N PHE A 157 -14.76 2.75 -2.83
CA PHE A 157 -16.08 2.21 -3.20
C PHE A 157 -17.17 2.72 -2.23
N ASP A 158 -17.01 3.95 -1.77
CA ASP A 158 -17.82 4.59 -0.75
C ASP A 158 -19.11 5.22 -1.31
N GLN A 159 -20.13 5.25 -0.46
CA GLN A 159 -21.30 6.11 -0.59
C GLN A 159 -21.27 7.09 0.57
N GLN A 160 -21.61 8.35 0.32
CA GLN A 160 -21.65 9.41 1.32
C GLN A 160 -23.07 9.94 1.43
N ASN A 161 -23.47 10.36 2.63
CA ASN A 161 -24.73 11.04 2.88
C ASN A 161 -24.44 12.40 3.53
N CYS A 162 -24.37 13.43 2.70
CA CYS A 162 -24.20 14.81 3.13
C CYS A 162 -25.56 15.49 3.31
N THR A 163 -25.64 16.59 4.07
CA THR A 163 -26.92 17.27 4.31
C THR A 163 -26.80 18.77 4.10
N LEU A 164 -27.80 19.41 3.50
CA LEU A 164 -27.98 20.87 3.54
C LEU A 164 -29.15 21.19 4.46
N ARG A 165 -28.91 21.89 5.57
CA ARG A 165 -29.92 22.23 6.58
C ARG A 165 -30.30 23.70 6.53
N PHE A 166 -31.48 23.99 5.98
CA PHE A 166 -32.03 25.34 5.84
C PHE A 166 -33.01 25.67 6.96
N ARG A 167 -32.86 26.84 7.59
CA ARG A 167 -33.76 27.39 8.62
C ARG A 167 -33.64 28.92 8.65
N SER A 168 -34.68 29.61 9.11
CA SER A 168 -34.68 31.05 9.44
C SER A 168 -33.75 31.36 10.61
N TRP A 169 -32.92 32.40 10.49
CA TRP A 169 -31.93 32.73 11.53
C TRP A 169 -32.54 33.46 12.74
N THR A 170 -33.49 34.37 12.50
CA THR A 170 -34.11 35.24 13.52
C THR A 170 -35.54 34.83 13.87
N TYR A 171 -36.31 34.30 12.92
CA TYR A 171 -37.70 33.90 13.15
C TYR A 171 -37.82 32.45 13.59
N ASP A 172 -38.72 32.20 14.53
CA ASP A 172 -39.11 30.86 15.00
C ASP A 172 -40.37 30.34 14.28
N ARG A 173 -40.68 29.05 14.47
CA ARG A 173 -41.89 28.39 13.95
C ARG A 173 -43.20 29.15 14.27
N THR A 174 -43.23 29.92 15.34
CA THR A 174 -44.39 30.72 15.77
C THR A 174 -44.63 31.98 14.94
N GLU A 175 -43.73 32.31 14.00
CA GLU A 175 -43.81 33.50 13.15
C GLU A 175 -43.70 33.17 11.65
N ILE A 176 -42.86 32.19 11.31
CA ILE A 176 -42.66 31.69 9.95
C ILE A 176 -42.80 30.17 9.93
N ASP A 177 -43.57 29.63 8.99
CA ASP A 177 -43.60 28.20 8.71
C ASP A 177 -42.88 27.90 7.39
N LEU A 178 -41.85 27.06 7.46
CA LEU A 178 -41.06 26.65 6.30
C LEU A 178 -41.66 25.36 5.72
N VAL A 179 -42.09 25.40 4.47
CA VAL A 179 -42.76 24.27 3.80
C VAL A 179 -41.96 23.85 2.56
N LEU A 180 -41.80 22.54 2.32
CA LEU A 180 -41.21 22.06 1.07
C LEU A 180 -42.23 22.19 -0.06
N LYS A 181 -41.84 22.78 -1.18
CA LYS A 181 -42.67 22.81 -2.40
C LYS A 181 -42.70 21.44 -3.10
N THR A 182 -41.63 20.65 -2.95
CA THR A 182 -41.44 19.31 -3.51
C THR A 182 -40.61 18.46 -2.55
N ASP A 183 -40.92 17.16 -2.44
CA ASP A 183 -40.23 16.23 -1.52
C ASP A 183 -38.83 15.78 -2.02
N VAL A 184 -38.44 16.20 -3.22
CA VAL A 184 -37.16 15.85 -3.87
C VAL A 184 -36.60 17.10 -4.53
N ALA A 185 -35.31 17.38 -4.35
CA ALA A 185 -34.66 18.49 -5.03
C ALA A 185 -34.67 18.30 -6.56
N SER A 186 -34.92 19.37 -7.32
CA SER A 186 -34.83 19.33 -8.77
C SER A 186 -33.38 19.16 -9.23
N MET A 187 -33.22 18.46 -10.36
CA MET A 187 -31.96 18.28 -11.09
C MET A 187 -32.09 18.73 -12.55
N ASP A 188 -33.08 19.57 -12.88
CA ASP A 188 -33.42 19.88 -14.28
C ASP A 188 -32.26 20.57 -15.03
N ASP A 189 -31.52 21.44 -14.33
CA ASP A 189 -30.31 22.12 -14.82
C ASP A 189 -29.00 21.45 -14.32
N PHE A 190 -29.03 20.16 -13.96
CA PHE A 190 -27.88 19.49 -13.35
C PHE A 190 -26.76 19.16 -14.34
N THR A 191 -25.55 19.64 -14.03
CA THR A 191 -24.32 19.26 -14.73
C THR A 191 -23.61 18.09 -14.01
N PRO A 192 -23.48 16.91 -14.64
CA PRO A 192 -22.94 15.73 -13.99
C PRO A 192 -21.44 15.86 -13.69
N SER A 193 -21.02 15.47 -12.48
CA SER A 193 -19.63 15.57 -12.06
C SER A 193 -18.77 14.40 -12.56
N GLY A 194 -17.48 14.65 -12.78
CA GLY A 194 -16.52 13.64 -13.23
C GLY A 194 -16.14 12.60 -12.17
N GLU A 195 -16.37 12.87 -10.88
CA GLU A 195 -15.93 12.02 -9.76
C GLU A 195 -17.10 11.40 -8.97
N TRP A 196 -18.22 12.12 -8.83
CA TRP A 196 -19.36 11.71 -8.01
C TRP A 196 -20.64 11.57 -8.84
N ASP A 197 -21.37 10.48 -8.61
CA ASP A 197 -22.75 10.30 -9.08
C ASP A 197 -23.73 10.58 -7.95
N ILE A 198 -24.78 11.33 -8.24
CA ILE A 198 -25.90 11.55 -7.31
C ILE A 198 -26.85 10.35 -7.42
N ILE A 199 -27.15 9.68 -6.31
CA ILE A 199 -28.12 8.59 -6.26
C ILE A 199 -29.53 9.14 -6.00
N ALA A 200 -29.67 10.02 -5.00
CA ALA A 200 -30.94 10.59 -4.58
C ALA A 200 -30.74 11.91 -3.82
N LEU A 201 -31.72 12.82 -3.92
CA LEU A 201 -31.79 14.10 -3.19
C LEU A 201 -33.15 14.31 -2.48
N PRO A 202 -33.56 13.46 -1.52
CA PRO A 202 -34.80 13.68 -0.80
C PRO A 202 -34.72 14.93 0.09
N GLY A 203 -35.79 15.72 0.08
CA GLY A 203 -36.03 16.81 1.02
C GLY A 203 -36.89 16.32 2.18
N ARG A 204 -36.58 16.74 3.40
CA ARG A 204 -37.31 16.38 4.62
C ARG A 204 -37.49 17.61 5.51
N ARG A 205 -38.71 17.86 5.98
CA ARG A 205 -38.99 18.83 7.04
C ARG A 205 -38.83 18.12 8.38
N ASN A 206 -37.94 18.58 9.25
CA ASN A 206 -37.85 18.04 10.61
C ASN A 206 -38.44 19.03 11.62
N GLU A 207 -39.23 18.49 12.54
CA GLU A 207 -39.67 19.18 13.75
C GLU A 207 -39.05 18.46 14.94
N ASN A 208 -38.64 19.20 15.98
CA ASN A 208 -38.11 18.57 17.20
C ASN A 208 -39.23 18.43 18.25
N PRO A 209 -39.62 17.21 18.67
CA PRO A 209 -40.66 17.03 19.69
C PRO A 209 -40.29 17.65 21.05
N ALA A 210 -39.00 17.84 21.34
CA ALA A 210 -38.51 18.45 22.58
C ALA A 210 -38.43 19.99 22.52
N ASP A 211 -38.51 20.59 21.32
CA ASP A 211 -38.39 22.03 21.11
C ASP A 211 -39.41 22.48 20.04
N SER A 212 -40.55 22.98 20.50
CA SER A 212 -41.68 23.32 19.63
C SER A 212 -41.42 24.49 18.69
N THR A 213 -40.40 25.33 18.91
CA THR A 213 -40.04 26.41 17.98
C THR A 213 -39.13 25.92 16.85
N TYR A 214 -38.61 24.70 16.94
CA TYR A 214 -37.67 24.13 15.98
C TYR A 214 -38.37 23.63 14.71
N VAL A 215 -38.04 24.27 13.58
CA VAL A 215 -38.28 23.74 12.22
C VAL A 215 -37.01 23.91 11.40
N ASP A 216 -36.61 22.86 10.69
CA ASP A 216 -35.65 22.97 9.60
C ASP A 216 -36.09 22.15 8.38
N ILE A 217 -35.61 22.56 7.20
CA ILE A 217 -35.73 21.80 5.95
C ILE A 217 -34.34 21.26 5.62
N THR A 218 -34.20 19.94 5.65
CA THR A 218 -32.96 19.25 5.32
C THR A 218 -33.09 18.56 3.98
N TYR A 219 -32.14 18.81 3.07
CA TYR A 219 -31.96 18.01 1.86
C TYR A 219 -30.79 17.05 2.08
N ASP A 220 -31.05 15.75 1.95
CA ASP A 220 -30.02 14.71 2.08
C ASP A 220 -29.40 14.42 0.70
N PHE A 221 -28.07 14.42 0.62
CA PHE A 221 -27.27 14.24 -0.59
C PHE A 221 -26.63 12.85 -0.56
N ILE A 222 -27.33 11.87 -1.14
CA ILE A 222 -26.84 10.49 -1.22
C ILE A 222 -26.01 10.35 -2.50
N ILE A 223 -24.69 10.33 -2.35
CA ILE A 223 -23.73 10.36 -3.47
C ILE A 223 -22.79 9.15 -3.46
N ARG A 224 -22.31 8.74 -4.64
CA ARG A 224 -21.39 7.61 -4.84
C ARG A 224 -20.16 8.04 -5.63
N ARG A 225 -18.99 7.60 -5.19
CA ARG A 225 -17.73 7.86 -5.89
C ARG A 225 -17.56 6.97 -7.14
N LYS A 226 -16.95 7.52 -8.19
CA LYS A 226 -16.41 6.80 -9.35
C LYS A 226 -15.01 6.26 -9.00
N PRO A 227 -14.83 4.96 -8.73
CA PRO A 227 -13.62 4.45 -8.07
C PRO A 227 -12.40 4.30 -9.00
N LEU A 228 -12.56 4.53 -10.31
CA LEU A 228 -11.59 4.14 -11.35
C LEU A 228 -10.22 4.79 -11.14
N PHE A 229 -10.19 6.10 -10.87
CA PHE A 229 -8.96 6.85 -10.64
C PHE A 229 -8.13 6.28 -9.47
N TYR A 230 -8.76 6.08 -8.32
CA TYR A 230 -8.11 5.50 -7.13
C TYR A 230 -7.77 4.01 -7.30
N THR A 231 -8.56 3.27 -8.08
CA THR A 231 -8.28 1.86 -8.38
C THR A 231 -6.97 1.73 -9.16
N ILE A 232 -6.79 2.55 -10.20
CA ILE A 232 -5.58 2.53 -11.03
C ILE A 232 -4.37 3.10 -10.30
N ASN A 233 -4.52 4.25 -9.62
CA ASN A 233 -3.37 4.98 -9.08
C ASN A 233 -2.97 4.57 -7.65
N LEU A 234 -3.83 3.85 -6.92
CA LEU A 234 -3.59 3.50 -5.52
C LEU A 234 -3.71 1.99 -5.26
N ILE A 235 -4.79 1.34 -5.71
CA ILE A 235 -5.01 -0.10 -5.45
C ILE A 235 -4.05 -0.97 -6.27
N ILE A 236 -3.93 -0.76 -7.58
CA ILE A 236 -3.07 -1.60 -8.45
C ILE A 236 -1.58 -1.53 -8.02
N PRO A 237 -0.95 -0.36 -7.81
CA PRO A 237 0.42 -0.27 -7.33
C PRO A 237 0.62 -0.95 -5.97
N CYS A 238 -0.35 -0.83 -5.06
CA CYS A 238 -0.28 -1.49 -3.76
C CYS A 238 -0.26 -3.02 -3.89
N ILE A 239 -1.09 -3.60 -4.76
CA ILE A 239 -1.10 -5.05 -5.03
C ILE A 239 0.23 -5.49 -5.63
N LEU A 240 0.76 -4.75 -6.62
CA LEU A 240 2.06 -5.04 -7.24
C LEU A 240 3.20 -5.02 -6.22
N ILE A 241 3.27 -4.01 -5.35
CA ILE A 241 4.30 -3.91 -4.30
C ILE A 241 4.20 -5.09 -3.31
N THR A 242 2.99 -5.53 -2.98
CA THR A 242 2.82 -6.71 -2.11
C THR A 242 3.23 -8.03 -2.79
N SER A 243 3.18 -8.12 -4.13
CA SER A 243 3.77 -9.25 -4.86
C SER A 243 5.30 -9.24 -4.85
N LEU A 244 5.92 -8.04 -4.93
CA LEU A 244 7.37 -7.88 -4.82
C LEU A 244 7.89 -8.27 -3.43
N ALA A 245 7.13 -7.99 -2.37
CA ALA A 245 7.46 -8.42 -1.00
C ALA A 245 7.57 -9.95 -0.85
N ILE A 246 6.79 -10.72 -1.61
CA ILE A 246 6.84 -12.18 -1.64
C ILE A 246 8.05 -12.65 -2.48
N LEU A 247 8.31 -11.97 -3.61
CA LEU A 247 9.39 -12.30 -4.54
C LEU A 247 10.80 -12.24 -3.91
N VAL A 248 10.96 -11.46 -2.84
CA VAL A 248 12.18 -11.42 -1.99
C VAL A 248 12.66 -12.82 -1.57
N PHE A 249 11.76 -13.71 -1.15
CA PHE A 249 12.10 -15.07 -0.71
C PHE A 249 12.39 -16.04 -1.86
N TYR A 250 12.23 -15.60 -3.11
CA TYR A 250 12.63 -16.35 -4.29
C TYR A 250 14.07 -16.00 -4.72
N LEU A 251 14.56 -14.82 -4.36
CA LEU A 251 15.88 -14.32 -4.76
C LEU A 251 17.00 -14.99 -3.93
N PRO A 252 18.00 -15.62 -4.57
CA PRO A 252 19.10 -16.26 -3.86
C PRO A 252 19.97 -15.25 -3.12
N SER A 253 20.43 -15.64 -1.92
CA SER A 253 21.28 -14.82 -1.05
C SER A 253 22.66 -14.50 -1.63
N ASP A 254 23.18 -15.31 -2.56
CA ASP A 254 24.47 -15.05 -3.22
C ASP A 254 24.47 -13.74 -4.05
N CYS A 255 23.30 -13.20 -4.46
CA CYS A 255 23.21 -12.01 -5.31
C CYS A 255 23.38 -10.67 -4.56
N GLY A 256 23.40 -10.64 -3.22
CA GLY A 256 23.55 -9.41 -2.41
C GLY A 256 22.32 -8.47 -2.39
N GLU A 257 21.64 -8.27 -3.52
CA GLU A 257 20.53 -7.31 -3.70
C GLU A 257 19.25 -7.61 -2.91
N LYS A 258 19.19 -8.74 -2.20
CA LYS A 258 18.03 -9.14 -1.40
C LYS A 258 17.64 -8.08 -0.37
N MET A 259 18.63 -7.48 0.30
CA MET A 259 18.38 -6.43 1.30
C MET A 259 17.91 -5.12 0.65
N THR A 260 18.50 -4.73 -0.49
CA THR A 260 18.12 -3.53 -1.27
C THR A 260 16.66 -3.58 -1.69
N LEU A 261 16.19 -4.73 -2.19
CA LEU A 261 14.80 -4.95 -2.60
C LEU A 261 13.84 -4.81 -1.42
N CYS A 262 14.16 -5.40 -0.25
CA CYS A 262 13.32 -5.32 0.94
C CYS A 262 13.14 -3.87 1.43
N ILE A 263 14.24 -3.11 1.50
CA ILE A 263 14.23 -1.72 1.98
C ILE A 263 13.46 -0.83 1.00
N SER A 264 13.66 -1.02 -0.30
CA SER A 264 12.93 -0.29 -1.35
C SER A 264 11.41 -0.55 -1.29
N VAL A 265 10.99 -1.80 -1.06
CA VAL A 265 9.58 -2.17 -0.87
C VAL A 265 8.99 -1.52 0.37
N LEU A 266 9.71 -1.50 1.51
CA LEU A 266 9.25 -0.84 2.73
C LEU A 266 9.10 0.68 2.54
N LEU A 267 10.06 1.34 1.89
CA LEU A 267 10.00 2.77 1.59
C LEU A 267 8.86 3.12 0.62
N ALA A 268 8.59 2.27 -0.37
CA ALA A 268 7.44 2.45 -1.25
C ALA A 268 6.12 2.37 -0.45
N LEU A 269 5.96 1.37 0.42
CA LEU A 269 4.77 1.22 1.26
C LEU A 269 4.56 2.41 2.21
N THR A 270 5.61 2.97 2.82
CA THR A 270 5.48 4.17 3.66
C THR A 270 5.09 5.41 2.86
N VAL A 271 5.58 5.58 1.63
CA VAL A 271 5.13 6.65 0.74
C VAL A 271 3.65 6.51 0.37
N PHE A 272 3.16 5.31 0.05
CA PHE A 272 1.73 5.07 -0.19
C PHE A 272 0.87 5.29 1.06
N LEU A 273 1.38 4.96 2.26
CA LEU A 273 0.71 5.23 3.52
C LEU A 273 0.61 6.75 3.81
N LEU A 274 1.66 7.52 3.49
CA LEU A 274 1.66 8.98 3.60
C LEU A 274 0.79 9.67 2.52
N LEU A 275 0.56 9.01 1.38
CA LEU A 275 -0.37 9.48 0.36
C LEU A 275 -1.83 9.33 0.84
N ILE A 276 -2.22 8.16 1.34
CA ILE A 276 -3.60 7.93 1.80
C ILE A 276 -3.94 8.80 3.01
N SER A 277 -3.00 9.05 3.94
CA SER A 277 -3.21 9.94 5.09
C SER A 277 -3.32 11.43 4.74
N LYS A 278 -3.03 11.83 3.49
CA LYS A 278 -3.26 13.19 2.97
C LYS A 278 -4.59 13.33 2.23
N ILE A 279 -5.17 12.23 1.76
CA ILE A 279 -6.45 12.21 1.03
C ILE A 279 -7.60 12.03 2.03
N VAL A 280 -7.46 11.09 2.96
CA VAL A 280 -8.48 10.72 3.93
C VAL A 280 -8.49 11.71 5.12
N PRO A 281 -9.66 12.13 5.64
CA PRO A 281 -9.74 12.96 6.85
C PRO A 281 -9.11 12.30 8.07
N PRO A 282 -8.49 13.08 8.98
CA PRO A 282 -7.86 12.59 10.20
C PRO A 282 -8.91 12.23 11.27
N THR A 283 -9.74 11.22 10.99
CA THR A 283 -10.78 10.72 11.89
C THR A 283 -10.38 9.38 12.51
N SER A 284 -10.74 9.19 13.78
CA SER A 284 -10.47 7.96 14.55
C SER A 284 -11.64 6.97 14.60
N LEU A 285 -12.80 7.34 14.03
CA LEU A 285 -14.03 6.54 14.08
C LEU A 285 -13.89 5.21 13.33
N ASP A 286 -13.30 5.25 12.14
CA ASP A 286 -13.09 4.08 11.29
C ASP A 286 -11.85 4.29 10.42
N VAL A 287 -10.96 3.30 10.38
CA VAL A 287 -9.80 3.30 9.46
C VAL A 287 -10.22 2.69 8.10
N PRO A 288 -9.90 3.34 6.96
CA PRO A 288 -10.22 2.82 5.63
C PRO A 288 -9.67 1.41 5.41
N LEU A 289 -10.40 0.58 4.66
CA LEU A 289 -9.96 -0.78 4.32
C LEU A 289 -8.56 -0.80 3.67
N VAL A 290 -8.29 0.12 2.74
CA VAL A 290 -6.97 0.23 2.09
C VAL A 290 -5.87 0.64 3.08
N GLY A 291 -6.20 1.47 4.08
CA GLY A 291 -5.29 1.80 5.17
C GLY A 291 -4.99 0.57 6.05
N LYS A 292 -6.00 -0.22 6.39
CA LYS A 292 -5.84 -1.50 7.12
C LYS A 292 -4.95 -2.48 6.33
N TYR A 293 -5.13 -2.55 5.00
CA TYR A 293 -4.30 -3.37 4.12
C TYR A 293 -2.82 -2.89 4.07
N LEU A 294 -2.59 -1.58 3.90
CA LEU A 294 -1.24 -1.00 3.94
C LEU A 294 -0.54 -1.22 5.29
N MET A 295 -1.26 -1.11 6.40
CA MET A 295 -0.70 -1.40 7.73
C MET A 295 -0.36 -2.88 7.91
N PHE A 296 -1.23 -3.80 7.48
CA PHE A 296 -0.97 -5.24 7.51
C PHE A 296 0.25 -5.62 6.67
N THR A 297 0.34 -5.07 5.46
CA THR A 297 1.45 -5.35 4.53
C THR A 297 2.77 -4.73 5.02
N MET A 298 2.74 -3.55 5.64
CA MET A 298 3.92 -2.95 6.29
C MET A 298 4.47 -3.84 7.42
N VAL A 299 3.61 -4.34 8.31
CA VAL A 299 4.00 -5.28 9.39
C VAL A 299 4.58 -6.57 8.79
N LEU A 300 3.93 -7.13 7.78
CA LEU A 300 4.37 -8.34 7.08
C LEU A 300 5.74 -8.16 6.39
N VAL A 301 5.97 -7.00 5.74
CA VAL A 301 7.27 -6.64 5.16
C VAL A 301 8.34 -6.44 6.24
N THR A 302 8.01 -5.86 7.40
CA THR A 302 8.95 -5.77 8.53
C THR A 302 9.39 -7.15 9.02
N PHE A 303 8.47 -8.10 9.18
CA PHE A 303 8.82 -9.48 9.52
C PHE A 303 9.62 -10.18 8.41
N SER A 304 9.35 -9.88 7.14
CA SER A 304 10.12 -10.38 6.00
C SER A 304 11.57 -9.87 6.00
N ILE A 305 11.80 -8.60 6.32
CA ILE A 305 13.15 -8.02 6.48
C ILE A 305 13.92 -8.74 7.58
N VAL A 306 13.34 -8.88 8.78
CA VAL A 306 14.00 -9.57 9.90
C VAL A 306 14.35 -11.02 9.54
N THR A 307 13.41 -11.71 8.91
CA THR A 307 13.61 -13.09 8.43
C THR A 307 14.72 -13.18 7.38
N SER A 308 14.77 -12.24 6.44
CA SER A 308 15.81 -12.18 5.39
C SER A 308 17.20 -11.92 5.98
N VAL A 309 17.32 -11.07 7.00
CA VAL A 309 18.57 -10.88 7.76
C VAL A 309 18.99 -12.18 8.47
N CYS A 310 18.04 -12.90 9.08
CA CYS A 310 18.33 -14.21 9.69
C CYS A 310 18.80 -15.25 8.66
N VAL A 311 18.14 -15.33 7.49
CA VAL A 311 18.56 -16.22 6.38
C VAL A 311 19.96 -15.87 5.87
N LEU A 312 20.25 -14.58 5.69
CA LEU A 312 21.56 -14.10 5.26
C LEU A 312 22.66 -14.42 6.29
N ASN A 313 22.37 -14.25 7.59
CA ASN A 313 23.28 -14.65 8.67
C ASN A 313 23.56 -16.16 8.66
N VAL A 314 22.56 -17.02 8.39
CA VAL A 314 22.77 -18.46 8.26
C VAL A 314 23.57 -18.81 6.99
N HIS A 315 23.32 -18.11 5.88
CA HIS A 315 24.00 -18.32 4.60
C HIS A 315 25.52 -18.07 4.66
N HIS A 316 25.96 -17.06 5.41
CA HIS A 316 27.37 -16.71 5.54
C HIS A 316 28.10 -17.43 6.70
N ARG A 317 27.54 -18.52 7.25
CA ARG A 317 28.23 -19.34 8.26
C ARG A 317 29.35 -20.18 7.64
N SER A 318 30.52 -20.11 8.28
CA SER A 318 31.70 -20.90 7.94
C SER A 318 31.86 -22.06 8.93
N PRO A 319 32.35 -23.25 8.50
CA PRO A 319 32.74 -24.33 9.42
C PRO A 319 33.75 -23.89 10.48
N THR A 320 34.62 -22.92 10.16
CA THR A 320 35.65 -22.40 11.07
C THR A 320 35.09 -21.59 12.24
N THR A 321 33.86 -21.06 12.14
CA THR A 321 33.25 -20.22 13.18
C THR A 321 32.04 -20.87 13.85
N HIS A 322 31.33 -21.77 13.17
CA HIS A 322 30.10 -22.38 13.66
C HIS A 322 30.02 -23.88 13.37
N THR A 323 29.91 -24.69 14.41
CA THR A 323 29.61 -26.12 14.30
C THR A 323 28.10 -26.32 14.07
N MET A 324 27.73 -27.20 13.12
CA MET A 324 26.31 -27.48 12.81
C MET A 324 25.70 -28.49 13.80
N PRO A 325 24.69 -28.11 14.61
CA PRO A 325 24.09 -29.01 15.60
C PRO A 325 23.39 -30.22 14.97
N PRO A 326 23.36 -31.39 15.63
CA PRO A 326 22.69 -32.58 15.10
C PRO A 326 21.21 -32.39 14.78
N TRP A 327 20.50 -31.57 15.58
CA TRP A 327 19.09 -31.28 15.35
C TRP A 327 18.84 -30.44 14.09
N VAL A 328 19.77 -29.53 13.74
CA VAL A 328 19.67 -28.71 12.51
C VAL A 328 19.74 -29.62 11.28
N LYS A 329 20.61 -30.63 11.30
CA LYS A 329 20.71 -31.62 10.22
C LYS A 329 19.38 -32.36 10.04
N LEU A 330 18.86 -32.97 11.10
CA LEU A 330 17.62 -33.75 11.04
C LEU A 330 16.41 -32.90 10.60
N VAL A 331 16.31 -31.64 11.04
CA VAL A 331 15.18 -30.76 10.70
C VAL A 331 15.32 -30.17 9.29
N PHE A 332 16.45 -29.54 8.96
CA PHE A 332 16.62 -28.76 7.73
C PHE A 332 17.24 -29.51 6.55
N LEU A 333 17.95 -30.62 6.77
CA LEU A 333 18.46 -31.47 5.67
C LEU A 333 17.52 -32.64 5.34
N ASP A 334 16.87 -33.25 6.34
CA ASP A 334 16.02 -34.43 6.11
C ASP A 334 14.51 -34.10 6.07
N LYS A 335 13.97 -33.47 7.14
CA LYS A 335 12.51 -33.35 7.34
C LYS A 335 11.84 -32.21 6.55
N LEU A 336 12.42 -31.02 6.54
CA LEU A 336 11.83 -29.88 5.83
C LEU A 336 11.95 -29.96 4.30
N PRO A 337 13.06 -30.44 3.70
CA PRO A 337 13.12 -30.60 2.25
C PRO A 337 12.13 -31.63 1.71
N THR A 338 11.88 -32.70 2.46
CA THR A 338 10.85 -33.70 2.10
C THR A 338 9.43 -33.16 2.22
N LEU A 339 9.14 -32.30 3.21
CA LEU A 339 7.87 -31.59 3.32
C LEU A 339 7.65 -30.55 2.20
N LEU A 340 8.72 -29.83 1.82
CA LEU A 340 8.69 -28.76 0.82
C LEU A 340 8.94 -29.23 -0.63
N PHE A 341 8.93 -30.56 -0.86
CA PHE A 341 9.23 -31.22 -2.14
C PHE A 341 10.55 -30.79 -2.80
N MET A 342 11.54 -30.35 -2.01
CA MET A 342 12.87 -30.00 -2.51
C MET A 342 13.74 -31.25 -2.69
N ARG A 343 14.24 -31.44 -3.91
CA ARG A 343 15.18 -32.52 -4.23
C ARG A 343 16.60 -32.07 -3.89
N GLN A 344 17.19 -32.63 -2.83
CA GLN A 344 18.57 -32.32 -2.44
C GLN A 344 19.55 -32.57 -3.60
N PRO A 345 20.45 -31.61 -3.93
CA PRO A 345 21.48 -31.80 -4.94
C PRO A 345 22.37 -32.99 -4.58
N ARG A 346 22.39 -34.02 -5.43
CA ARG A 346 22.94 -35.35 -5.11
C ARG A 346 24.49 -35.42 -5.21
N ASN A 347 25.17 -34.28 -5.05
CA ASN A 347 26.63 -34.12 -5.28
C ASN A 347 27.48 -35.00 -4.35
N ASN A 348 27.05 -35.19 -3.11
CA ASN A 348 27.72 -36.10 -2.18
C ASN A 348 27.78 -37.54 -2.72
N CYS A 349 26.77 -38.01 -3.47
CA CYS A 349 26.77 -39.36 -4.01
C CYS A 349 27.78 -39.54 -5.16
N GLU A 350 27.94 -38.56 -6.05
CA GLU A 350 28.91 -38.62 -7.16
C GLU A 350 30.36 -38.56 -6.65
N ARG A 351 30.69 -37.59 -5.79
CA ARG A 351 32.04 -37.48 -5.20
C ARG A 351 32.36 -38.67 -4.28
N GLN A 352 31.41 -39.15 -3.47
CA GLN A 352 31.62 -40.37 -2.66
C GLN A 352 31.73 -41.63 -3.53
N ARG A 353 30.98 -41.75 -4.64
CA ARG A 353 31.14 -42.85 -5.60
C ARG A 353 32.52 -42.83 -6.27
N LEU A 354 33.06 -41.66 -6.59
CA LEU A 354 34.43 -41.52 -7.10
C LEU A 354 35.47 -41.88 -6.04
N ARG A 355 35.33 -41.39 -4.78
CA ARG A 355 36.17 -41.80 -3.64
C ARG A 355 36.08 -43.32 -3.37
N HIS A 356 34.90 -43.94 -3.46
CA HIS A 356 34.73 -45.40 -3.35
C HIS A 356 35.28 -46.17 -4.55
N ARG A 357 35.13 -45.67 -5.78
CA ARG A 357 35.72 -46.29 -6.98
C ARG A 357 37.25 -46.26 -6.93
N ARG A 358 37.88 -45.21 -6.37
CA ARG A 358 39.34 -45.18 -6.11
C ARG A 358 39.74 -46.23 -5.07
N ARG A 359 39.10 -46.27 -3.91
CA ARG A 359 39.34 -47.30 -2.87
C ARG A 359 39.15 -48.73 -3.39
N ALA A 360 38.15 -48.96 -4.25
CA ALA A 360 37.90 -50.26 -4.88
C ALA A 360 38.90 -50.61 -5.99
N ARG A 361 39.62 -49.63 -6.58
CA ARG A 361 40.78 -49.86 -7.45
C ARG A 361 42.02 -50.20 -6.62
N GLU A 362 42.30 -49.40 -5.59
CA GLU A 362 43.42 -49.62 -4.66
C GLU A 362 43.37 -51.02 -4.02
N GLN A 363 42.19 -51.47 -3.59
CA GLN A 363 41.98 -52.84 -3.08
C GLN A 363 42.10 -53.96 -4.14
N ARG A 364 41.96 -53.65 -5.43
CA ARG A 364 42.19 -54.61 -6.52
C ARG A 364 43.65 -54.70 -6.93
N GLU A 365 44.41 -53.61 -6.79
CA GLU A 365 45.84 -53.55 -7.15
C GLU A 365 46.74 -54.05 -6.00
N GLY A 366 46.38 -53.81 -4.73
CA GLY A 366 47.11 -54.34 -3.56
C GLY A 366 46.93 -55.84 -3.27
N GLY A 367 46.26 -56.59 -4.15
CA GLY A 367 45.72 -57.94 -3.87
C GLY A 367 46.46 -59.15 -4.48
N ARG A 368 47.62 -58.98 -5.14
CA ARG A 368 48.35 -60.09 -5.78
C ARG A 368 49.85 -60.09 -5.49
N PRO A 369 50.38 -61.04 -4.70
CA PRO A 369 51.81 -61.33 -4.68
C PRO A 369 52.19 -62.12 -5.94
N GLY A 370 52.99 -61.50 -6.81
CA GLY A 370 53.60 -62.19 -7.96
C GLY A 370 54.84 -63.00 -7.53
N PRO A 371 55.04 -64.23 -8.03
CA PRO A 371 56.20 -65.05 -7.68
C PRO A 371 57.49 -64.60 -8.39
N GLY A 372 58.60 -65.18 -7.93
CA GLY A 372 59.98 -64.77 -8.19
C GLY A 372 60.44 -64.53 -9.65
N MET A 373 61.39 -63.62 -9.73
CA MET A 373 62.31 -63.31 -10.81
C MET A 373 62.99 -64.55 -11.45
N MET A 374 62.88 -64.73 -12.79
CA MET A 374 63.95 -65.15 -13.72
C MET A 374 63.45 -65.48 -15.14
N ALA A 375 64.31 -65.22 -16.15
CA ALA A 375 64.20 -65.58 -17.59
C ALA A 375 62.99 -65.03 -18.37
N GLY A 376 63.06 -64.73 -19.68
CA GLY A 376 64.19 -64.71 -20.63
C GLY A 376 63.67 -64.65 -22.08
N LEU A 377 64.32 -63.86 -22.95
CA LEU A 377 64.28 -63.86 -24.43
C LEU A 377 63.03 -64.43 -25.17
N GLY A 378 62.30 -63.60 -25.92
CA GLY A 378 61.33 -64.10 -26.91
C GLY A 378 60.64 -63.03 -27.77
N LEU A 379 60.72 -63.17 -29.09
CA LEU A 379 60.10 -62.28 -30.09
C LEU A 379 58.61 -62.61 -30.35
N ALA A 380 57.85 -61.56 -30.65
CA ALA A 380 56.73 -61.49 -31.61
C ALA A 380 55.50 -62.42 -31.49
N GLY A 381 54.31 -61.81 -31.61
CA GLY A 381 53.14 -62.45 -32.22
C GLY A 381 51.79 -62.28 -31.53
N MET A 382 50.95 -61.37 -32.06
CA MET A 382 49.46 -61.45 -32.10
C MET A 382 48.65 -61.47 -30.77
N SER A 383 47.39 -61.05 -30.67
CA SER A 383 46.60 -60.02 -31.39
C SER A 383 45.23 -59.82 -30.68
N PHE A 384 44.81 -58.55 -30.44
CA PHE A 384 43.43 -58.12 -30.10
C PHE A 384 42.80 -58.62 -28.75
N PRO A 385 41.77 -57.94 -28.18
CA PRO A 385 40.81 -57.00 -28.77
C PRO A 385 40.83 -55.54 -28.26
N LYS A 386 40.15 -54.68 -29.01
CA LYS A 386 39.76 -53.30 -28.64
C LYS A 386 38.69 -53.32 -27.55
N GLU A 387 38.85 -52.48 -26.53
CA GLU A 387 37.73 -51.87 -25.81
C GLU A 387 38.06 -50.38 -25.57
N ASN A 388 37.13 -49.50 -25.92
CA ASN A 388 37.32 -48.05 -25.80
C ASN A 388 37.20 -47.64 -24.33
N ALA A 389 38.23 -47.01 -23.78
CA ALA A 389 38.16 -46.25 -22.54
C ALA A 389 38.89 -44.92 -22.73
N ASP A 390 38.16 -43.82 -22.68
CA ASP A 390 38.71 -42.49 -22.92
C ASP A 390 39.76 -42.09 -21.87
N PRO A 391 40.84 -41.38 -22.26
CA PRO A 391 41.80 -40.85 -21.30
C PRO A 391 41.20 -39.64 -20.58
N CYS A 392 40.71 -39.83 -19.34
CA CYS A 392 40.37 -38.72 -18.47
C CYS A 392 41.63 -37.92 -18.10
N THR A 393 41.88 -36.86 -18.85
CA THR A 393 42.89 -35.84 -18.57
C THR A 393 42.59 -35.14 -17.25
N CYS A 394 43.52 -35.22 -16.31
CA CYS A 394 43.46 -34.45 -15.07
C CYS A 394 43.73 -32.97 -15.37
N TYR A 395 42.67 -32.15 -15.43
CA TYR A 395 42.83 -30.70 -15.39
C TYR A 395 43.32 -30.27 -14.01
N VAL A 396 44.62 -30.03 -13.89
CA VAL A 396 45.19 -29.29 -12.75
C VAL A 396 44.81 -27.83 -12.90
N ASN A 397 44.19 -27.23 -11.88
CA ASN A 397 43.93 -25.79 -11.88
C ASN A 397 45.27 -25.04 -11.81
N ARG A 398 45.63 -24.35 -12.91
CA ARG A 398 46.91 -23.64 -13.06
C ARG A 398 47.07 -22.46 -12.10
N ALA A 399 46.01 -22.05 -11.39
CA ALA A 399 46.06 -20.99 -10.39
C ALA A 399 46.82 -21.37 -9.11
N SER A 400 46.68 -22.62 -8.62
CA SER A 400 47.26 -23.02 -7.33
C SER A 400 48.80 -23.17 -7.33
N ILE A 401 49.44 -23.20 -8.50
CA ILE A 401 50.90 -23.34 -8.63
C ILE A 401 51.62 -21.98 -8.47
N LYS A 402 50.91 -20.85 -8.50
CA LYS A 402 51.53 -19.51 -8.46
C LYS A 402 51.95 -18.98 -7.08
N GLN A 403 51.71 -19.70 -5.99
CA GLN A 403 52.02 -19.22 -4.63
C GLN A 403 53.29 -19.81 -4.00
N PHE A 404 53.97 -20.75 -4.67
CA PHE A 404 55.22 -21.37 -4.19
C PHE A 404 56.41 -21.27 -5.18
N GLY A 405 56.33 -20.37 -6.16
CA GLY A 405 57.42 -20.05 -7.09
C GLY A 405 58.15 -18.76 -6.72
N GLY A 406 59.01 -18.81 -5.70
CA GLY A 406 59.93 -17.73 -5.34
C GLY A 406 61.36 -18.02 -5.82
N GLU A 407 62.01 -17.05 -6.45
CA GLU A 407 63.22 -17.25 -7.27
C GLU A 407 64.49 -17.59 -6.48
N LEU A 408 65.31 -18.46 -7.09
CA LEU A 408 66.74 -18.58 -6.82
C LEU A 408 67.49 -17.43 -7.52
N GLY A 409 68.02 -16.48 -6.75
CA GLY A 409 68.89 -15.41 -7.26
C GLY A 409 69.61 -14.71 -6.10
N GLY A 410 70.93 -14.79 -6.05
CA GLY A 410 71.72 -14.34 -4.88
C GLY A 410 72.30 -12.94 -4.98
N GLY A 411 72.72 -12.38 -3.85
CA GLY A 411 73.61 -11.22 -3.79
C GLY A 411 73.50 -10.34 -2.54
N GLY A 412 74.57 -10.29 -1.72
CA GLY A 412 74.97 -9.08 -1.03
C GLY A 412 74.43 -8.79 0.39
N GLY A 413 75.22 -9.20 1.39
CA GLY A 413 75.65 -8.43 2.57
C GLY A 413 74.68 -7.50 3.34
N GLY A 414 74.56 -7.75 4.66
CA GLY A 414 74.03 -6.78 5.63
C GLY A 414 73.98 -7.33 7.05
N SER A 415 74.87 -6.87 7.94
CA SER A 415 74.83 -7.18 9.37
C SER A 415 73.68 -6.45 10.08
N ALA A 416 73.07 -7.08 11.10
CA ALA A 416 72.96 -6.52 12.45
C ALA A 416 72.37 -7.52 13.46
N ASP A 417 73.05 -7.60 14.61
CA ASP A 417 72.65 -7.90 16.00
C ASP A 417 71.19 -8.22 16.39
N GLY A 418 71.01 -9.00 17.47
CA GLY A 418 69.69 -9.06 18.13
C GLY A 418 69.41 -10.01 19.31
N LEU A 419 70.37 -10.29 20.20
CA LEU A 419 70.18 -10.81 21.59
C LEU A 419 69.06 -11.84 21.92
N ASN A 420 69.52 -13.03 22.31
CA ASN A 420 69.26 -13.73 23.59
C ASN A 420 68.05 -13.35 24.47
N GLY A 421 67.30 -14.38 24.88
CA GLY A 421 66.41 -14.38 26.05
C GLY A 421 66.39 -15.73 26.79
N LEU A 422 67.45 -16.04 27.54
CA LEU A 422 67.49 -17.20 28.45
C LEU A 422 66.61 -16.99 29.70
N ARG A 423 65.98 -18.07 30.21
CA ARG A 423 66.17 -18.67 31.57
C ARG A 423 65.16 -19.80 31.81
N GLU A 424 65.62 -21.00 32.19
CA GLU A 424 65.70 -21.57 33.57
C GLU A 424 64.35 -21.61 34.32
N GLY A 425 63.93 -22.73 34.94
CA GLY A 425 64.54 -24.06 35.09
C GLY A 425 64.04 -24.80 36.35
N ARG A 426 64.46 -26.06 36.53
CA ARG A 426 64.32 -26.92 37.77
C ARG A 426 62.91 -27.39 38.15
N ASP A 427 62.69 -28.47 38.94
CA ASP A 427 63.41 -29.73 39.31
C ASP A 427 62.32 -30.65 39.97
N GLY A 428 62.41 -31.98 40.13
CA GLY A 428 63.42 -32.96 39.68
C GLY A 428 63.43 -34.26 40.54
N GLY A 429 62.85 -35.39 40.08
CA GLY A 429 62.98 -36.72 40.71
C GLY A 429 61.67 -37.50 40.99
N PRO A 430 61.73 -38.76 41.48
CA PRO A 430 62.24 -39.89 40.68
C PRO A 430 61.38 -41.19 40.71
N SER A 431 61.70 -42.11 39.78
CA SER A 431 61.27 -43.53 39.71
C SER A 431 61.89 -44.38 40.85
N PRO A 432 61.73 -45.74 40.96
CA PRO A 432 61.02 -46.70 40.09
C PRO A 432 60.18 -47.78 40.83
N LEU A 433 59.55 -48.72 40.10
CA LEU A 433 59.75 -50.17 40.32
C LEU A 433 59.09 -51.06 39.23
N GLN A 434 59.73 -52.20 39.04
CA GLN A 434 59.67 -53.14 37.92
C GLN A 434 58.70 -54.30 38.18
N SER A 435 57.94 -54.74 37.17
CA SER A 435 57.55 -56.16 37.02
C SER A 435 57.15 -56.48 35.57
N SER A 436 57.18 -57.76 35.21
CA SER A 436 57.38 -58.25 33.84
C SER A 436 56.29 -59.20 33.31
N ASN A 437 56.23 -59.33 31.98
CA ASN A 437 55.54 -60.39 31.21
C ASN A 437 53.98 -60.34 31.25
N LEU A 438 53.21 -60.83 30.26
CA LEU A 438 53.52 -61.66 29.09
C LEU A 438 52.56 -61.35 27.89
N ALA A 439 53.01 -61.69 26.67
CA ALA A 439 52.43 -61.44 25.36
C ALA A 439 50.92 -61.72 25.09
N ARG A 440 50.35 -60.95 24.14
CA ARG A 440 49.42 -61.49 23.11
C ARG A 440 49.59 -60.72 21.79
N GLY A 441 49.90 -61.43 20.71
CA GLY A 441 50.44 -60.84 19.47
C GLY A 441 49.43 -60.10 18.59
N LYS A 442 49.94 -59.12 17.83
CA LYS A 442 49.30 -58.52 16.65
C LYS A 442 50.19 -58.75 15.43
N GLN A 443 49.58 -59.11 14.31
CA GLN A 443 50.27 -59.43 13.05
C GLN A 443 51.03 -58.21 12.51
N GLN A 444 52.26 -58.44 12.03
CA GLN A 444 53.10 -57.42 11.40
C GLN A 444 52.93 -57.42 9.88
N GLY A 445 52.80 -56.23 9.32
CA GLY A 445 52.95 -55.92 7.89
C GLY A 445 52.54 -54.47 7.62
N PRO A 446 53.06 -53.79 6.58
CA PRO A 446 54.24 -54.07 5.77
C PRO A 446 55.37 -53.06 6.06
N ALA A 447 55.82 -52.94 7.30
CA ALA A 447 56.83 -51.93 7.70
C ALA A 447 58.21 -52.15 7.04
N LEU A 448 58.55 -53.39 6.68
CA LEU A 448 59.85 -53.76 6.11
C LEU A 448 60.14 -53.13 4.73
N THR A 449 59.11 -52.98 3.88
CA THR A 449 59.27 -52.35 2.55
C THR A 449 59.45 -50.83 2.63
N GLN A 450 58.95 -50.19 3.69
CA GLN A 450 59.08 -48.74 3.87
C GLN A 450 60.47 -48.37 4.41
N ALA A 451 60.99 -49.15 5.37
CA ALA A 451 62.33 -48.99 5.91
C ALA A 451 63.45 -49.23 4.87
N LEU A 452 63.25 -50.17 3.93
CA LEU A 452 64.25 -50.49 2.89
C LEU A 452 64.32 -49.44 1.76
N LEU A 453 63.26 -48.66 1.52
CA LEU A 453 63.29 -47.57 0.53
C LEU A 453 63.86 -46.26 1.10
N GLY A 454 63.74 -46.03 2.41
CA GLY A 454 64.34 -44.86 3.08
C GLY A 454 65.87 -44.79 2.99
N GLN A 455 66.56 -45.91 2.76
CA GLN A 455 68.02 -45.94 2.58
C GLN A 455 68.49 -45.66 1.14
N ALA A 456 67.59 -45.62 0.15
CA ALA A 456 67.97 -45.56 -1.26
C ALA A 456 67.96 -44.14 -1.87
N VAL A 457 67.20 -43.20 -1.31
CA VAL A 457 67.09 -41.82 -1.82
C VAL A 457 66.89 -40.84 -0.64
N PRO A 458 67.84 -39.91 -0.38
CA PRO A 458 67.62 -38.84 0.60
C PRO A 458 66.46 -37.95 0.12
N GLY A 459 65.50 -37.68 1.01
CA GLY A 459 64.28 -36.92 0.69
C GLY A 459 63.09 -37.76 0.19
N PHE A 460 63.19 -39.09 0.08
CA PHE A 460 62.02 -39.92 -0.25
C PHE A 460 60.93 -39.86 0.84
N GLU A 461 61.33 -39.90 2.11
CA GLU A 461 60.41 -39.82 3.24
C GLU A 461 59.75 -38.43 3.34
N GLU A 462 60.53 -37.36 3.15
CA GLU A 462 60.05 -35.97 3.07
C GLU A 462 59.08 -35.75 1.88
N ALA A 463 59.34 -36.37 0.72
CA ALA A 463 58.42 -36.32 -0.42
C ALA A 463 57.11 -37.08 -0.15
N VAL A 464 57.17 -38.22 0.56
CA VAL A 464 55.97 -38.96 0.99
C VAL A 464 55.17 -38.16 2.02
N GLU A 465 55.83 -37.53 3.00
CA GLU A 465 55.20 -36.63 3.95
C GLU A 465 54.57 -35.40 3.27
N GLY A 466 55.25 -34.80 2.29
CA GLY A 466 54.72 -33.70 1.49
C GLY A 466 53.46 -34.09 0.69
N VAL A 467 53.45 -35.25 0.05
CA VAL A 467 52.27 -35.78 -0.64
C VAL A 467 51.14 -36.11 0.35
N GLN A 468 51.47 -36.66 1.54
CA GLN A 468 50.49 -36.95 2.58
C GLN A 468 49.91 -35.68 3.20
N PHE A 469 50.71 -34.62 3.37
CA PHE A 469 50.26 -33.30 3.79
C PHE A 469 49.32 -32.68 2.75
N ILE A 470 49.69 -32.67 1.46
CA ILE A 470 48.83 -32.17 0.37
C ILE A 470 47.51 -32.96 0.32
N ALA A 471 47.57 -34.30 0.40
CA ALA A 471 46.36 -35.14 0.37
C ALA A 471 45.45 -34.91 1.59
N ASN A 472 46.01 -34.68 2.78
CA ASN A 472 45.25 -34.33 3.98
C ASN A 472 44.68 -32.91 3.91
N HIS A 473 45.45 -31.93 3.41
CA HIS A 473 45.02 -30.54 3.27
C HIS A 473 43.87 -30.41 2.27
N MET A 474 44.04 -30.98 1.06
CA MET A 474 42.97 -31.05 0.05
C MET A 474 41.72 -31.76 0.58
N LYS A 475 41.89 -32.77 1.45
CA LYS A 475 40.76 -33.46 2.09
C LYS A 475 40.07 -32.57 3.14
N SER A 476 40.81 -31.84 3.97
CA SER A 476 40.22 -30.88 4.92
C SER A 476 39.50 -29.74 4.21
N GLU A 477 40.07 -29.20 3.12
CA GLU A 477 39.40 -28.18 2.31
C GLU A 477 38.12 -28.73 1.65
N ASP A 478 38.15 -29.93 1.08
CA ASP A 478 36.95 -30.61 0.53
C ASP A 478 35.87 -30.81 1.62
N ASP A 479 36.27 -31.25 2.82
CA ASP A 479 35.34 -31.54 3.91
C ASP A 479 34.77 -30.23 4.50
N ASP A 480 35.56 -29.15 4.66
CA ASP A 480 35.09 -27.81 5.05
C ASP A 480 34.17 -27.18 4.00
N GLN A 481 34.51 -27.30 2.71
CA GLN A 481 33.65 -26.85 1.61
C GLN A 481 32.29 -27.55 1.66
N SER A 482 32.26 -28.86 1.95
CA SER A 482 31.00 -29.62 2.07
C SER A 482 30.11 -29.10 3.21
N VAL A 483 30.69 -28.68 4.34
CA VAL A 483 29.94 -28.09 5.46
C VAL A 483 29.44 -26.68 5.14
N SER A 484 30.18 -25.90 4.34
CA SER A 484 29.69 -24.61 3.83
C SER A 484 28.53 -24.79 2.84
N GLU A 485 28.61 -25.77 1.93
CA GLU A 485 27.51 -26.12 1.02
C GLU A 485 26.25 -26.57 1.79
N ASP A 486 26.39 -27.35 2.86
CA ASP A 486 25.28 -27.69 3.77
C ASP A 486 24.64 -26.45 4.43
N TRP A 487 25.43 -25.50 4.95
CA TRP A 487 24.91 -24.26 5.54
C TRP A 487 24.14 -23.40 4.53
N LYS A 488 24.65 -23.28 3.30
CA LYS A 488 23.95 -22.60 2.19
C LYS A 488 22.64 -23.29 1.84
N TYR A 489 22.62 -24.62 1.81
CA TYR A 489 21.40 -25.39 1.58
C TYR A 489 20.39 -25.21 2.72
N VAL A 490 20.83 -25.22 3.99
CA VAL A 490 19.96 -24.92 5.14
C VAL A 490 19.36 -23.51 5.02
N ALA A 491 20.14 -22.50 4.64
CA ALA A 491 19.63 -21.15 4.39
C ALA A 491 18.57 -21.12 3.26
N MET A 492 18.82 -21.83 2.15
CA MET A 492 17.86 -21.98 1.05
C MET A 492 16.56 -22.68 1.49
N VAL A 493 16.65 -23.70 2.34
CA VAL A 493 15.47 -24.42 2.87
C VAL A 493 14.64 -23.53 3.78
N ILE A 494 15.29 -22.74 4.64
CA ILE A 494 14.63 -21.73 5.49
C ILE A 494 13.91 -20.69 4.63
N ASP A 495 14.56 -20.20 3.59
CA ASP A 495 13.99 -19.19 2.68
C ASP A 495 12.71 -19.70 1.99
N ARG A 496 12.72 -20.96 1.52
CA ARG A 496 11.56 -21.61 0.89
C ARG A 496 10.45 -21.92 1.89
N LEU A 497 10.78 -22.27 3.14
CA LEU A 497 9.77 -22.43 4.20
C LEU A 497 9.02 -21.11 4.44
N PHE A 498 9.76 -20.02 4.62
CA PHE A 498 9.16 -18.71 4.82
C PHE A 498 8.41 -18.21 3.59
N LEU A 499 8.89 -18.46 2.37
CA LEU A 499 8.15 -18.18 1.13
C LEU A 499 6.72 -18.74 1.19
N TRP A 500 6.56 -20.02 1.53
CA TRP A 500 5.22 -20.65 1.59
C TRP A 500 4.34 -20.06 2.71
N ILE A 501 4.93 -19.76 3.87
CA ILE A 501 4.21 -19.11 4.99
C ILE A 501 3.74 -17.72 4.57
N PHE A 502 4.62 -16.89 4.00
CA PHE A 502 4.29 -15.54 3.55
C PHE A 502 3.32 -15.53 2.36
N VAL A 503 3.44 -16.46 1.39
CA VAL A 503 2.44 -16.63 0.32
C VAL A 503 1.07 -16.93 0.93
N PHE A 504 0.98 -17.89 1.86
CA PHE A 504 -0.29 -18.23 2.51
C PHE A 504 -0.87 -17.02 3.27
N VAL A 505 -0.07 -16.36 4.12
CA VAL A 505 -0.52 -15.20 4.91
C VAL A 505 -0.93 -14.02 4.00
N CYS A 506 -0.20 -13.75 2.91
CA CYS A 506 -0.57 -12.72 1.93
C CYS A 506 -1.85 -13.06 1.16
N VAL A 507 -2.00 -14.29 0.69
CA VAL A 507 -3.20 -14.73 -0.05
C VAL A 507 -4.42 -14.72 0.86
N PHE A 508 -4.35 -15.31 2.06
CA PHE A 508 -5.50 -15.31 2.99
C PHE A 508 -5.78 -13.91 3.55
N GLY A 509 -4.76 -13.07 3.75
CA GLY A 509 -4.92 -11.67 4.15
C GLY A 509 -5.60 -10.81 3.06
N THR A 510 -5.12 -10.88 1.81
CA THR A 510 -5.75 -10.19 0.68
C THR A 510 -7.19 -10.66 0.45
N VAL A 511 -7.41 -11.96 0.35
CA VAL A 511 -8.74 -12.57 0.17
C VAL A 511 -9.67 -12.16 1.32
N GLY A 512 -9.24 -12.29 2.58
CA GLY A 512 -10.05 -11.92 3.74
C GLY A 512 -10.44 -10.45 3.78
N MET A 513 -9.52 -9.53 3.45
CA MET A 513 -9.80 -8.08 3.46
C MET A 513 -10.64 -7.64 2.26
N PHE A 514 -10.38 -8.14 1.05
CA PHE A 514 -11.05 -7.67 -0.17
C PHE A 514 -12.38 -8.38 -0.48
N LEU A 515 -12.69 -9.56 0.09
CA LEU A 515 -14.03 -10.14 -0.04
C LEU A 515 -15.07 -9.48 0.89
N GLN A 516 -14.68 -8.89 2.03
CA GLN A 516 -15.62 -8.29 2.97
C GLN A 516 -16.53 -7.21 2.31
N PRO A 517 -16.02 -6.27 1.48
CA PRO A 517 -16.88 -5.31 0.77
C PRO A 517 -17.69 -5.92 -0.38
N LEU A 518 -17.17 -6.96 -1.04
CA LEU A 518 -17.86 -7.62 -2.14
C LEU A 518 -19.15 -8.30 -1.66
N PHE A 519 -19.12 -8.95 -0.50
CA PHE A 519 -20.32 -9.53 0.10
C PHE A 519 -21.32 -8.49 0.60
N GLN A 520 -20.85 -7.36 1.18
CA GLN A 520 -21.76 -6.31 1.65
C GLN A 520 -22.52 -5.62 0.50
N ASN A 521 -21.89 -5.45 -0.67
CA ASN A 521 -22.58 -4.95 -1.86
C ASN A 521 -23.65 -5.92 -2.39
N TYR A 522 -23.52 -7.23 -2.11
CA TYR A 522 -24.53 -8.22 -2.49
C TYR A 522 -25.73 -8.21 -1.55
N THR A 523 -25.51 -8.18 -0.22
CA THR A 523 -26.61 -8.10 0.75
C THR A 523 -27.38 -6.78 0.66
N ALA A 524 -26.70 -5.64 0.44
CA ALA A 524 -27.38 -4.36 0.22
C ALA A 524 -28.35 -4.40 -0.97
N LYS A 525 -27.91 -4.95 -2.13
CA LYS A 525 -28.78 -5.15 -3.31
C LYS A 525 -29.93 -6.13 -3.08
N THR A 526 -29.78 -7.07 -2.16
CA THR A 526 -30.82 -8.06 -1.85
C THR A 526 -31.94 -7.45 -1.00
N ILE A 527 -31.59 -6.51 -0.11
CA ILE A 527 -32.57 -5.83 0.77
C ILE A 527 -33.39 -4.79 -0.02
N THR A 528 -32.79 -4.06 -0.96
CA THR A 528 -33.51 -3.07 -1.80
C THR A 528 -34.45 -3.67 -2.85
N HIS A 529 -34.59 -4.99 -2.91
CA HIS A 529 -35.48 -5.71 -3.84
C HIS A 529 -36.61 -6.50 -3.14
N SER A 530 -36.83 -6.33 -1.84
CA SER A 530 -38.10 -6.75 -1.21
C SER A 530 -39.16 -5.65 -1.33
N PRO A 531 -40.26 -5.87 -2.06
CA PRO A 531 -41.44 -5.05 -1.95
C PRO A 531 -42.15 -5.39 -0.62
N GLY A 532 -42.17 -4.43 0.30
CA GLY A 532 -43.03 -4.42 1.49
C GLY A 532 -44.21 -3.51 1.26
#